data_AF-A0A1A8PLH8-F1
#
_entry.id   AF-A0A1A8PLH8-F1
#
_cell.length_a   1.000
_cell.length_b   1.000
_cell.length_c   1.000
_cell.angle_alpha   90.00
_cell.angle_beta   90.00
_cell.angle_gamma   90.00
#
_symmetry.space_group_name_H-M   'P 1'
#
loop_
_entity.id
_entity.type
_entity.pdbx_description
1 polymer ?
#
loop_
_entity_poly.entity_id
_entity_poly.type
_entity_poly.pdbx_seq_one_letter_code
_entity_poly.pdbx_strand_id
1 'polypeptide(L)'
;VDWTCNLDVHIKHCKPEYSFHGLYGNANEMDEVRTSMGYNFRYAKHYIENGVSKRTLLKVFGIRFDIIVKSLARKFDIIPTLTAIGSGVGIFGVATVVCDLVLLYLLPKREFYKNMKFKYTDTEVQNPDSEAGSMETER
;
A
#
# COMPACT_ATOMS: atom_id res chain seq x y z
N VAL A 1 4.71 -0.10 -22.74
CA VAL A 1 6.10 -0.53 -22.48
C VAL A 1 6.34 -0.45 -21.00
N ASP A 2 6.49 -1.58 -20.33
CA ASP A 2 6.73 -1.66 -18.89
C ASP A 2 8.20 -1.97 -18.62
N TRP A 3 8.83 -1.13 -17.80
CA TRP A 3 10.19 -1.29 -17.28
C TRP A 3 10.14 -1.49 -15.78
N THR A 4 9.71 -2.66 -15.34
CA THR A 4 9.78 -3.06 -13.93
C THR A 4 11.09 -3.81 -13.69
N CYS A 5 12.04 -3.15 -13.03
CA CYS A 5 13.41 -3.63 -12.90
C CYS A 5 13.86 -3.74 -11.45
N ASN A 6 14.49 -4.87 -11.13
CA ASN A 6 15.29 -5.04 -9.94
C ASN A 6 16.75 -4.70 -10.27
N LEU A 7 17.30 -3.66 -9.64
CA LEU A 7 18.67 -3.17 -9.83
C LEU A 7 19.69 -3.84 -8.90
N ASP A 8 19.26 -4.76 -8.05
CA ASP A 8 20.16 -5.62 -7.27
C ASP A 8 20.81 -6.71 -8.14
N VAL A 9 20.15 -7.04 -9.26
CA VAL A 9 20.69 -7.94 -10.30
C VAL A 9 21.35 -7.14 -11.42
N HIS A 10 22.15 -7.83 -12.24
CA HIS A 10 22.86 -7.20 -13.35
C HIS A 10 21.89 -6.51 -14.34
N ILE A 11 22.21 -5.28 -14.75
CA ILE A 11 21.37 -4.40 -15.59
C ILE A 11 20.84 -5.06 -16.88
N LYS A 12 21.57 -6.04 -17.41
CA LYS A 12 21.16 -6.87 -18.58
C LYS A 12 19.82 -7.60 -18.40
N HIS A 13 19.38 -7.81 -17.16
CA HIS A 13 18.09 -8.44 -16.85
C HIS A 13 16.92 -7.46 -16.84
N CYS A 14 17.19 -6.15 -16.76
CA CYS A 14 16.18 -5.12 -16.90
C CYS A 14 15.81 -4.99 -18.38
N LYS A 15 14.69 -5.61 -18.77
CA LYS A 15 14.19 -5.64 -20.15
C LYS A 15 12.75 -5.13 -20.20
N PRO A 16 12.34 -4.47 -21.29
CA PRO A 16 10.99 -3.96 -21.42
C PRO A 16 10.01 -5.11 -21.70
N GLU A 17 8.85 -5.04 -21.06
CA GLU A 17 7.69 -5.83 -21.44
C GLU A 17 6.76 -5.00 -22.35
N TYR A 18 6.36 -5.57 -23.47
CA TYR A 18 5.48 -4.93 -24.44
C TYR A 18 4.08 -5.53 -24.33
N SER A 19 3.10 -4.67 -24.08
CA SER A 19 1.68 -5.01 -24.08
C SER A 19 0.93 -4.08 -25.03
N PHE A 20 -0.08 -4.64 -25.69
CA PHE A 20 -0.90 -3.95 -26.67
C PHE A 20 -2.35 -4.01 -26.23
N HIS A 21 -3.05 -2.88 -26.28
CA HIS A 21 -4.47 -2.79 -25.93
C HIS A 21 -5.18 -1.86 -26.92
N GLY A 22 -6.42 -2.20 -27.28
CA GLY A 22 -7.29 -1.35 -28.07
C GLY A 22 -7.90 -0.26 -27.19
N LEU A 23 -7.66 1.01 -27.52
CA LEU A 23 -8.22 2.17 -26.80
C LEU A 23 -9.68 2.46 -27.16
N TYR A 24 -10.11 2.03 -28.34
CA TYR A 24 -11.45 2.25 -28.88
C TYR A 24 -11.98 0.91 -29.39
N GLY A 25 -12.88 0.28 -28.65
CA GLY A 25 -13.45 -1.02 -29.03
C GLY A 25 -12.97 -2.18 -28.17
N ASN A 26 -13.73 -2.52 -27.13
CA ASN A 26 -13.65 -3.86 -26.54
C ASN A 26 -14.36 -4.85 -27.49
N ALA A 27 -13.68 -5.91 -27.90
CA ALA A 27 -14.26 -6.98 -28.74
C ALA A 27 -15.45 -7.71 -28.07
N ASN A 28 -15.58 -7.57 -26.74
CA ASN A 28 -16.61 -8.22 -25.93
C ASN A 28 -17.77 -7.30 -25.53
N GLU A 29 -17.73 -6.01 -25.90
CA GLU A 29 -18.82 -5.07 -25.64
C GLU A 29 -19.67 -4.94 -26.89
N MET A 30 -20.89 -5.52 -26.84
CA MET A 30 -21.84 -5.45 -27.94
C MET A 30 -22.21 -3.99 -28.26
N ASP A 31 -22.24 -3.71 -29.56
CA ASP A 31 -22.22 -2.42 -30.27
C ASP A 31 -23.32 -1.37 -29.94
N GLU A 32 -24.14 -1.53 -28.91
CA GLU A 32 -25.36 -0.71 -28.77
C GLU A 32 -25.15 0.73 -28.23
N VAL A 33 -23.98 1.06 -27.66
CA VAL A 33 -23.77 2.35 -26.95
C VAL A 33 -22.68 3.24 -27.56
N ARG A 34 -22.01 2.84 -28.64
CA ARG A 34 -20.86 3.61 -29.16
C ARG A 34 -21.28 4.67 -30.18
N THR A 35 -21.48 5.91 -29.70
CA THR A 35 -21.76 7.13 -30.51
C THR A 35 -20.67 7.48 -31.53
N SER A 36 -19.47 6.88 -31.45
CA SER A 36 -18.40 7.04 -32.44
C SER A 36 -17.63 5.74 -32.62
N MET A 37 -17.79 5.12 -33.80
CA MET A 37 -17.05 3.94 -34.22
C MET A 37 -15.66 4.37 -34.71
N GLY A 38 -14.66 4.36 -33.81
CA GLY A 38 -13.24 4.58 -34.13
C GLY A 38 -12.74 6.03 -34.05
N TYR A 39 -11.52 6.26 -34.55
CA TYR A 39 -10.80 7.54 -34.46
C TYR A 39 -10.83 8.31 -35.79
N ASN A 40 -11.28 9.56 -35.76
CA ASN A 40 -11.30 10.45 -36.91
C ASN A 40 -11.00 11.90 -36.52
N PHE A 41 -10.40 12.65 -37.45
CA PHE A 41 -10.22 14.10 -37.31
C PHE A 41 -10.40 14.81 -38.65
N ARG A 42 -10.71 16.11 -38.59
CA ARG A 42 -10.88 16.96 -39.77
C ARG A 42 -9.82 18.05 -39.77
N TYR A 43 -9.23 18.32 -40.93
CA TYR A 43 -8.38 19.47 -41.16
C TYR A 43 -8.65 20.08 -42.54
N ALA A 44 -8.35 21.36 -42.72
CA ALA A 44 -8.62 22.07 -43.95
C ALA A 44 -7.35 22.63 -44.57
N LYS A 45 -7.20 22.48 -45.89
CA LYS A 45 -6.17 23.16 -46.68
C LYS A 45 -6.80 24.41 -47.30
N HIS A 46 -6.39 25.58 -46.84
CA HIS A 46 -6.88 26.87 -47.32
C HIS A 46 -6.00 27.38 -48.47
N TYR A 47 -6.61 27.91 -49.53
CA TYR A 47 -5.90 28.46 -50.68
C TYR A 47 -6.73 29.56 -51.35
N ILE A 48 -6.10 30.35 -52.22
CA ILE A 48 -6.76 31.38 -53.00
C ILE A 48 -6.67 30.97 -54.46
N GLU A 49 -7.81 30.98 -55.15
CA GLU A 49 -7.90 30.67 -56.57
C GLU A 49 -8.70 31.78 -57.26
N ASN A 50 -8.08 32.44 -58.25
CA ASN A 50 -8.66 33.60 -58.96
C ASN A 50 -9.15 34.72 -58.01
N GLY A 51 -8.38 35.03 -56.96
CA GLY A 51 -8.71 36.06 -55.98
C GLY A 51 -9.81 35.68 -54.98
N VAL A 52 -10.38 34.47 -55.08
CA VAL A 52 -11.40 33.96 -54.17
C VAL A 52 -10.78 33.01 -53.15
N SER A 53 -11.06 33.22 -51.87
CA SER A 53 -10.63 32.31 -50.80
C SER A 53 -11.42 31.00 -50.85
N LYS A 54 -10.71 29.88 -50.96
CA LYS A 54 -11.26 28.52 -51.01
C LYS A 54 -10.60 27.64 -49.94
N ARG A 55 -11.24 26.51 -49.65
CA ARG A 55 -10.66 25.47 -48.79
C ARG A 55 -11.04 24.07 -49.26
N THR A 56 -10.11 23.15 -49.10
CA THR A 56 -10.38 21.71 -49.18
C THR A 56 -10.45 21.16 -47.77
N LEU A 57 -11.63 20.74 -47.33
CA LEU A 57 -11.84 20.10 -46.03
C LEU A 57 -11.63 18.59 -46.16
N LEU A 58 -10.71 18.04 -45.38
CA LEU A 58 -10.43 16.61 -45.35
C LEU A 58 -10.93 16.01 -44.04
N LYS A 59 -11.65 14.89 -44.13
CA LYS A 59 -11.98 14.01 -43.00
C LYS A 59 -11.10 12.77 -43.09
N VAL A 60 -10.24 12.56 -42.10
CA VAL A 60 -9.30 11.44 -42.07
C VAL A 60 -9.74 10.44 -41.00
N PHE A 61 -9.68 9.17 -41.37
CA PHE A 61 -9.90 8.03 -40.49
C PHE A 61 -8.61 7.23 -40.42
N GLY A 62 -8.23 6.78 -39.23
CA GLY A 62 -6.99 6.04 -39.06
C GLY A 62 -6.81 5.51 -37.64
N ILE A 63 -5.72 4.77 -37.44
CA ILE A 63 -5.33 4.23 -36.14
C ILE A 63 -4.44 5.24 -35.44
N ARG A 64 -4.75 5.54 -34.17
CA ARG A 64 -3.89 6.32 -33.28
C ARG A 64 -3.11 5.36 -32.39
N PHE A 65 -1.78 5.47 -32.43
CA PHE A 65 -0.90 4.71 -31.54
C PHE A 65 -0.49 5.61 -30.37
N ASP A 66 -0.97 5.29 -29.17
CA ASP A 66 -0.51 5.93 -27.94
C ASP A 66 0.53 5.03 -27.27
N ILE A 67 1.79 5.51 -27.23
CA ILE A 67 2.90 4.77 -26.64
C ILE A 67 3.00 5.14 -25.16
N ILE A 68 2.47 4.28 -24.30
CA ILE A 68 2.54 4.47 -22.85
C ILE A 68 3.76 3.74 -22.31
N VAL A 69 4.67 4.49 -21.66
CA VAL A 69 5.86 3.95 -21.01
C VAL A 69 5.69 4.06 -19.50
N LYS A 70 5.87 2.94 -18.80
CA LYS A 70 5.87 2.85 -17.34
C LYS A 70 7.25 2.37 -16.89
N SER A 71 7.75 2.91 -15.79
CA SER A 71 9.03 2.52 -15.24
C SER A 71 8.97 2.44 -13.72
N LEU A 72 9.46 1.34 -13.18
CA LEU A 72 9.63 1.12 -11.75
C LEU A 72 10.96 0.41 -11.52
N ALA A 73 11.90 1.10 -10.91
CA ALA A 73 13.18 0.52 -10.54
C ALA A 73 13.27 0.38 -9.02
N ARG A 74 13.73 -0.77 -8.55
CA ARG A 74 14.00 -1.02 -7.12
C ARG A 74 15.44 -1.43 -6.95
N LYS A 75 16.06 -0.95 -5.88
CA LYS A 75 17.38 -1.35 -5.44
C LYS A 75 17.34 -1.51 -3.93
N PHE A 76 18.14 -2.42 -3.40
CA PHE A 76 18.35 -2.59 -1.99
C PHE A 76 18.80 -1.27 -1.35
N ASP A 77 18.11 -0.92 -0.27
CA ASP A 77 18.44 0.21 0.58
C ASP A 77 18.26 -0.21 2.05
N ILE A 78 19.23 0.17 2.88
CA ILE A 78 19.28 -0.19 4.29
C ILE A 78 18.19 0.51 5.10
N ILE A 79 17.82 1.75 4.73
CA ILE A 79 16.81 2.53 5.47
C ILE A 79 15.45 1.82 5.48
N PRO A 80 14.80 1.52 4.33
CA PRO A 80 13.52 0.82 4.31
C PRO A 80 13.63 -0.61 4.85
N THR A 81 14.80 -1.25 4.71
CA THR A 81 15.03 -2.59 5.27
C THR A 81 14.98 -2.56 6.79
N LEU A 82 15.67 -1.63 7.44
CA LEU A 82 15.64 -1.47 8.89
C LEU A 82 14.25 -1.07 9.39
N THR A 83 13.54 -0.21 8.67
CA THR A 83 12.15 0.14 8.99
C THR A 83 11.23 -1.09 8.93
N ALA A 84 11.37 -1.95 7.92
CA ALA A 84 10.59 -3.17 7.80
C ALA A 84 10.91 -4.17 8.94
N ILE A 85 12.19 -4.33 9.28
CA ILE A 85 12.60 -5.18 10.41
C ILE A 85 12.05 -4.64 11.73
N GLY A 86 12.20 -3.34 12.00
CA GLY A 86 11.68 -2.71 13.22
C GLY A 86 10.16 -2.86 13.34
N SER A 87 9.44 -2.69 12.23
CA SER A 87 7.98 -2.92 12.18
C SER A 87 7.63 -4.39 12.46
N GLY A 88 8.38 -5.31 11.86
CA GLY A 88 8.23 -6.75 12.06
C GLY A 88 8.53 -7.20 13.49
N VAL A 89 9.50 -6.57 14.17
CA VAL A 89 9.76 -6.83 15.60
C VAL A 89 8.65 -6.24 16.47
N GLY A 90 8.16 -5.04 16.14
CA GLY A 90 7.10 -4.36 16.88
C GLY A 90 5.80 -5.17 16.97
N ILE A 91 5.43 -5.91 15.91
CA ILE A 91 4.21 -6.72 15.90
C ILE A 91 4.20 -7.83 16.96
N PHE A 92 5.37 -8.32 17.39
CA PHE A 92 5.46 -9.32 18.46
C PHE A 92 4.96 -8.76 19.80
N GLY A 93 5.06 -7.45 20.02
CA GLY A 93 4.47 -6.81 21.20
C GLY A 93 2.94 -6.89 21.23
N VAL A 94 2.26 -6.88 20.07
CA VAL A 94 0.81 -7.09 20.01
C VAL A 94 0.46 -8.55 20.25
N ALA A 95 1.27 -9.48 19.72
CA ALA A 95 1.04 -10.91 19.91
C ALA A 95 1.05 -11.31 21.40
N THR A 96 1.94 -10.75 22.23
CA THR A 96 1.97 -11.05 23.67
C THR A 96 0.72 -10.57 24.39
N VAL A 97 0.21 -9.39 24.06
CA VAL A 97 -1.04 -8.86 24.63
C VAL A 97 -2.23 -9.74 24.28
N VAL A 98 -2.31 -10.20 23.03
CA VAL A 98 -3.36 -11.15 22.60
C VAL A 98 -3.23 -12.48 23.33
N CYS A 99 -2.01 -13.03 23.42
CA CYS A 99 -1.75 -14.27 24.16
C CYS A 99 -2.16 -14.14 25.64
N ASP A 100 -1.86 -13.00 26.27
CA ASP A 100 -2.26 -12.71 27.65
C ASP A 100 -3.77 -12.63 27.80
N LEU A 101 -4.48 -11.98 26.87
CA LEU A 101 -5.94 -11.91 26.88
C LEU A 101 -6.57 -13.30 26.80
N VAL A 102 -6.05 -14.16 25.93
CA VAL A 102 -6.53 -15.54 25.79
C VAL A 102 -6.26 -16.34 27.07
N LEU A 103 -5.05 -16.26 27.63
CA LEU A 103 -4.65 -17.01 28.84
C LEU A 103 -5.46 -16.61 30.06
N LEU A 104 -5.76 -15.33 30.22
CA LEU A 104 -6.43 -14.81 31.42
C LEU A 104 -7.95 -14.86 31.35
N TYR A 105 -8.56 -14.82 30.15
CA TYR A 105 -10.01 -14.68 30.04
C TYR A 105 -10.72 -15.86 29.36
N LEU A 106 -10.07 -16.56 28.42
CA LEU A 106 -10.72 -17.58 27.58
C LEU A 106 -10.41 -19.01 28.01
N LEU A 107 -9.25 -19.29 28.60
CA LEU A 107 -8.85 -20.65 28.94
C LEU A 107 -9.57 -21.19 30.21
N PRO A 108 -9.94 -22.49 30.25
CA PRO A 108 -10.65 -23.08 31.39
C PRO A 108 -9.89 -22.98 32.71
N LYS A 109 -8.55 -23.00 32.66
CA LYS A 109 -7.65 -22.87 33.83
C LYS A 109 -7.23 -21.43 34.10
N ARG A 110 -8.01 -20.43 33.71
CA ARG A 110 -7.66 -19.00 33.83
C ARG A 110 -7.26 -18.56 35.24
N GLU A 111 -7.93 -19.06 36.28
CA GLU A 111 -7.63 -18.69 37.67
C GLU A 111 -6.21 -19.09 38.08
N PHE A 112 -5.74 -20.26 37.63
CA PHE A 112 -4.37 -20.71 37.85
C PHE A 112 -3.36 -19.76 37.18
N TYR A 113 -3.58 -19.38 35.92
CA TYR A 113 -2.68 -18.46 35.20
C TYR A 113 -2.74 -17.04 35.77
N LYS A 114 -3.91 -16.58 36.21
CA LYS A 114 -4.11 -15.25 36.81
C LYS A 114 -3.35 -15.11 38.13
N ASN A 115 -3.38 -16.13 38.98
CA ASN A 115 -2.65 -16.16 40.25
C ASN A 115 -1.12 -16.25 40.07
N MET A 116 -0.66 -16.82 38.95
CA MET A 116 0.77 -16.85 38.61
C MET A 116 1.27 -15.51 38.05
N LYS A 117 0.41 -14.78 37.33
CA LYS A 117 0.76 -13.50 36.70
C LYS A 117 0.64 -12.31 37.65
N PHE A 118 -0.41 -12.26 38.46
CA PHE A 118 -0.69 -11.13 39.35
C PHE A 118 -0.45 -11.51 40.82
N LYS A 119 0.27 -10.66 41.55
CA LYS A 119 0.33 -10.68 43.01
C LYS A 119 -0.48 -9.51 43.53
N TYR A 120 -1.44 -9.80 44.39
CA TYR A 120 -2.23 -8.78 45.07
C TYR A 120 -1.51 -8.35 46.35
N THR A 121 -1.38 -7.04 46.56
CA THR A 121 -0.92 -6.46 47.82
C THR A 121 -2.10 -5.68 48.39
N ASP A 122 -2.40 -5.90 49.67
CA ASP A 122 -3.31 -5.03 50.39
C ASP A 122 -2.62 -3.69 50.61
N THR A 123 -3.16 -2.63 50.01
CA THR A 123 -2.80 -1.28 50.40
C THR A 123 -3.41 -1.06 51.78
N GLU A 124 -2.64 -1.25 52.85
CA GLU A 124 -3.08 -0.83 54.18
C GLU A 124 -3.42 0.66 54.11
N VAL A 125 -4.71 0.96 54.23
CA VAL A 125 -5.16 2.29 54.60
C VAL A 125 -4.55 2.53 55.97
N GLN A 126 -3.48 3.32 56.04
CA GLN A 126 -2.92 3.81 57.29
C GLN A 126 -4.04 4.57 58.02
N ASN A 127 -4.72 3.90 58.95
CA ASN A 127 -5.33 4.58 60.08
C ASN A 127 -4.16 5.08 60.95
N PRO A 128 -3.97 6.40 61.12
CA PRO A 128 -3.08 6.89 62.15
C PRO A 128 -3.84 6.67 63.45
N ASP A 129 -3.29 5.83 64.34
CA ASP A 129 -3.50 5.82 65.80
C ASP A 129 -3.52 4.37 66.30
N SER A 130 -2.33 3.84 66.59
CA SER A 130 -2.03 2.81 67.61
C SER A 130 -0.51 2.62 67.58
N GLU A 131 0.21 3.40 68.40
CA GLU A 131 0.91 2.91 69.60
C GLU A 131 2.19 2.13 69.25
N ALA A 132 3.38 2.74 69.38
CA ALA A 132 4.12 2.96 70.62
C ALA A 132 4.67 1.66 71.24
N GLY A 133 6.00 1.60 71.35
CA GLY A 133 6.79 0.54 72.01
C GLY A 133 7.35 -0.46 70.99
N SER A 134 8.65 -0.71 70.86
CA SER A 134 9.76 -0.55 71.79
C SER A 134 11.07 -0.54 70.99
N MET A 135 11.93 0.45 71.19
CA MET A 135 13.36 0.34 70.90
C MET A 135 13.99 -0.46 72.05
N GLU A 136 14.58 -1.63 71.78
CA GLU A 136 15.67 -2.22 72.58
C GLU A 136 16.67 -2.98 71.68
N THR A 137 17.80 -2.30 71.47
CA THR A 137 19.24 -2.65 71.53
C THR A 137 19.76 -4.10 71.62
N GLU A 138 20.94 -4.27 70.96
CA GLU A 138 22.07 -5.22 71.18
C GLU A 138 21.84 -6.72 70.85
N ARG A 139 22.76 -7.44 70.19
CA ARG A 139 24.22 -7.34 70.01
C ARG A 139 24.64 -8.10 68.74
#